data_AF-A0A7C7GR85-F1
#
_entry.id   AF-A0A7C7GR85-F1
#
_cell.length_a   1.000
_cell.length_b   1.000
_cell.length_c   1.000
_cell.angle_alpha   90.00
_cell.angle_beta   90.00
_cell.angle_gamma   90.00
#
_symmetry.space_group_name_H-M   'P 1'
#
loop_
_entity.id
_entity.type
_entity.pdbx_description
1 polymer ?
#
loop_
_entity_poly.entity_id
_entity_poly.type
_entity_poly.pdbx_seq_one_letter_code
_entity_poly.pdbx_strand_id
1 'polypeptide(L)'
;MSEQKTPVSEYSPLELITYLFSHLQLADNQIDWEEKEVWAESLTKFFPDHTPERAQEIFQRAFQFIISMNDFEQKNHLITVCDQLKKHFSKDHLQSNLSPRLTKLIDADGIILSAEIEMVSLIEEKLDIKIDIPDQ
;
A
#
# COMPACT_ATOMS: atom_id res chain seq x y z
N MET A 1 12.07 -11.93 22.83
CA MET A 1 11.14 -12.89 22.19
C MET A 1 11.13 -12.52 20.73
N SER A 2 11.55 -13.42 19.84
CA SER A 2 11.46 -13.14 18.40
C SER A 2 9.98 -13.18 18.04
N GLU A 3 9.37 -12.02 17.82
CA GLU A 3 8.03 -11.97 17.22
C GLU A 3 8.08 -12.78 15.93
N GLN A 4 7.27 -13.84 15.85
CA GLN A 4 7.09 -14.56 14.61
C GLN A 4 6.49 -13.57 13.62
N LYS A 5 7.29 -13.15 12.63
CA LYS A 5 6.82 -12.34 11.51
C LYS A 5 5.75 -13.16 10.79
N THR A 6 4.48 -12.75 10.91
CA THR A 6 3.37 -13.39 10.18
C THR A 6 3.69 -13.39 8.70
N PRO A 7 3.67 -14.56 8.02
CA PRO A 7 3.97 -14.61 6.59
C PRO A 7 2.90 -13.85 5.81
N VAL A 8 3.29 -13.16 4.73
CA VAL A 8 2.38 -12.35 3.91
C VAL A 8 1.20 -13.17 3.35
N SER A 9 1.37 -14.48 3.17
CA SER A 9 0.29 -15.40 2.76
C SER A 9 -0.86 -15.53 3.78
N GLU A 10 -0.65 -15.13 5.03
CA GLU A 10 -1.67 -15.15 6.08
C GLU A 10 -2.33 -13.77 6.27
N TYR A 11 -1.90 -12.74 5.53
CA TYR A 11 -2.52 -11.42 5.60
C TYR A 11 -3.94 -11.48 5.04
N SER A 12 -4.88 -10.89 5.77
CA SER A 12 -6.22 -10.62 5.27
C SER A 12 -6.18 -9.61 4.12
N PRO A 13 -7.23 -9.52 3.28
CA PRO A 13 -7.28 -8.51 2.22
C PRO A 13 -7.11 -7.08 2.71
N LEU A 14 -7.61 -6.78 3.92
CA LEU A 14 -7.43 -5.46 4.55
C LEU A 14 -5.97 -5.21 4.95
N GLU A 15 -5.29 -6.23 5.47
CA GLU A 15 -3.85 -6.14 5.75
C GLU A 15 -3.07 -5.95 4.45
N LEU A 16 -3.33 -6.74 3.41
CA LEU A 16 -2.63 -6.62 2.13
C LEU A 16 -2.74 -5.22 1.51
N ILE A 17 -3.95 -4.65 1.49
CA ILE A 17 -4.16 -3.27 1.02
C ILE A 17 -3.44 -2.27 1.93
N THR A 18 -3.51 -2.45 3.25
CA THR A 18 -2.82 -1.54 4.19
C THR A 18 -1.30 -1.58 3.98
N TYR A 19 -0.70 -2.76 3.88
CA TYR A 19 0.74 -2.92 3.62
C TYR A 19 1.16 -2.31 2.29
N LEU A 20 0.35 -2.47 1.23
CA LEU A 20 0.62 -1.86 -0.07
C LEU A 20 0.68 -0.33 0.04
N PHE A 21 -0.31 0.29 0.68
CA PHE A 21 -0.34 1.74 0.90
C PHE A 21 0.84 2.19 1.76
N SER A 22 1.13 1.48 2.86
CA SER A 22 2.25 1.82 3.73
C SER A 22 3.61 1.73 3.04
N HIS A 23 3.81 0.84 2.06
CA HIS A 23 5.03 0.84 1.24
C HIS A 23 5.16 2.11 0.41
N LEU A 24 4.05 2.58 -0.17
CA LEU A 24 4.05 3.77 -1.00
C LEU A 24 4.30 5.04 -0.16
N GLN A 25 3.58 5.18 0.96
CA GLN A 25 3.76 6.27 1.92
C GLN A 25 5.10 6.23 2.65
N LEU A 26 5.89 5.16 2.51
CA LEU A 26 7.24 5.09 3.09
C LEU A 26 8.33 5.22 2.03
N ALA A 27 7.97 5.41 0.76
CA ALA A 27 8.93 5.44 -0.33
C ALA A 27 9.98 6.55 -0.14
N ASP A 28 9.60 7.69 0.42
CA ASP A 28 10.48 8.81 0.75
C ASP A 28 10.84 8.91 2.25
N ASN A 29 10.35 7.97 3.07
CA ASN A 29 10.43 7.93 4.53
C ASN A 29 9.67 9.05 5.28
N GLN A 30 8.68 9.69 4.66
CA GLN A 30 7.79 10.67 5.31
C GLN A 30 6.34 10.25 5.13
N ILE A 31 5.50 10.50 6.14
CA ILE A 31 4.05 10.35 5.99
C ILE A 31 3.42 11.67 6.35
N ASP A 32 2.72 12.22 5.38
CA ASP A 32 2.00 13.46 5.54
C ASP A 32 0.54 13.17 5.91
N TRP A 33 -0.10 14.18 6.52
CA TRP A 33 -1.43 13.98 7.08
C TRP A 33 -2.46 13.74 5.96
N GLU A 34 -2.25 14.38 4.79
CA GLU A 34 -3.05 14.24 3.59
C GLU A 34 -3.06 12.79 3.08
N GLU A 35 -1.88 12.15 2.96
CA GLU A 35 -1.79 10.76 2.52
C GLU A 35 -2.51 9.81 3.48
N LYS A 36 -2.40 10.07 4.79
CA LYS A 36 -3.06 9.28 5.81
C LYS A 36 -4.58 9.38 5.70
N GLU A 37 -5.12 10.56 5.39
CA GLU A 37 -6.56 10.69 5.11
C GLU A 37 -6.98 9.93 3.86
N VAL A 38 -6.22 10.06 2.77
CA VAL A 38 -6.52 9.35 1.52
C VAL A 38 -6.50 7.83 1.74
N TRP A 39 -5.56 7.31 2.54
CA TRP A 39 -5.54 5.91 2.95
C TRP A 39 -6.80 5.52 3.73
N ALA A 40 -7.19 6.30 4.75
CA ALA A 40 -8.35 5.99 5.59
C ALA A 40 -9.66 6.00 4.78
N GLU A 41 -9.83 6.97 3.89
CA GLU A 41 -10.96 7.01 2.96
C GLU A 41 -10.96 5.82 1.99
N SER A 42 -9.77 5.46 1.50
CA SER A 42 -9.58 4.33 0.58
C SER A 42 -9.98 3.02 1.23
N LEU A 43 -9.55 2.77 2.48
CA LEU A 43 -9.93 1.59 3.25
C LEU A 43 -11.43 1.52 3.51
N THR A 44 -12.05 2.65 3.88
CA THR A 44 -13.51 2.70 4.07
C THR A 44 -14.27 2.29 2.81
N LYS A 45 -13.76 2.63 1.62
CA LYS A 45 -14.38 2.24 0.36
C LYS A 45 -14.13 0.76 0.00
N PHE A 46 -12.96 0.21 0.34
CA PHE A 46 -12.65 -1.21 0.08
C PHE A 46 -13.35 -2.14 1.07
N PHE A 47 -13.47 -1.74 2.32
CA PHE A 47 -13.95 -2.55 3.42
C PHE A 47 -14.93 -1.74 4.27
N PRO A 48 -16.16 -1.47 3.81
CA PRO A 48 -17.10 -0.61 4.53
C PRO A 48 -17.45 -1.10 5.94
N ASP A 49 -17.33 -2.40 6.19
CA ASP A 49 -17.58 -3.02 7.50
C ASP A 49 -16.35 -3.08 8.41
N HIS A 50 -15.22 -2.47 8.02
CA HIS A 50 -14.03 -2.40 8.88
C HIS A 50 -14.25 -1.45 10.06
N THR A 51 -13.49 -1.67 11.15
CA THR A 51 -13.42 -0.69 12.24
C THR A 51 -12.18 0.18 12.07
N PRO A 52 -12.29 1.52 12.19
CA PRO A 52 -11.14 2.43 12.09
C PRO A 52 -10.01 2.07 13.07
N GLU A 53 -10.35 1.62 14.28
CA GLU A 53 -9.37 1.22 15.29
C GLU A 53 -8.52 0.05 14.79
N ARG A 54 -9.16 -0.97 14.20
CA ARG A 54 -8.45 -2.14 13.67
C ARG A 54 -7.58 -1.77 12.46
N ALA A 55 -8.08 -0.92 11.56
CA ALA A 55 -7.28 -0.44 10.44
C ALA A 55 -6.05 0.35 10.94
N GLN A 56 -6.22 1.18 11.96
CA GLN A 56 -5.13 1.95 12.56
C GLN A 56 -4.08 1.07 13.25
N GLU A 57 -4.51 0.00 13.94
CA GLU A 57 -3.59 -0.99 14.53
C GLU A 57 -2.77 -1.72 13.46
N ILE A 58 -3.41 -2.16 12.39
CA ILE A 58 -2.75 -2.83 11.26
C ILE A 58 -1.77 -1.88 10.58
N PHE A 59 -2.16 -0.63 10.37
CA PHE A 59 -1.29 0.40 9.81
C PHE A 59 -0.04 0.62 10.66
N GLN A 60 -0.19 0.76 11.98
CA GLN A 60 0.95 0.94 12.88
C GLN A 60 1.90 -0.27 12.83
N ARG A 61 1.36 -1.48 12.80
CA ARG A 61 2.17 -2.70 12.64
C ARG A 61 2.88 -2.74 11.29
N ALA A 62 2.18 -2.40 10.21
CA ALA A 62 2.76 -2.36 8.88
C ALA A 62 3.92 -1.37 8.80
N PHE A 63 3.73 -0.17 9.34
CA PHE A 63 4.72 0.88 9.36
C PHE A 63 5.98 0.48 10.15
N GLN A 64 5.82 0.00 11.39
CA GLN A 64 6.93 -0.49 12.21
C GLN A 64 7.67 -1.66 11.54
N PHE A 65 6.93 -2.52 10.86
CA PHE A 65 7.50 -3.66 10.16
C PHE A 65 8.35 -3.23 8.96
N ILE A 66 7.84 -2.32 8.11
CA ILE A 66 8.52 -1.87 6.90
C ILE A 66 9.78 -1.07 7.23
N ILE A 67 9.71 -0.14 8.21
CA ILE A 67 10.89 0.65 8.62
C ILE A 67 12.02 -0.24 9.18
N SER A 68 11.69 -1.39 9.77
CA SER A 68 12.70 -2.32 10.27
C SER A 68 13.45 -3.08 9.17
N MET A 69 13.01 -2.98 7.91
CA MET A 69 13.58 -3.68 6.75
C MET A 69 14.59 -2.80 6.02
N ASN A 70 15.59 -3.44 5.41
CA ASN A 70 16.42 -2.80 4.40
C ASN A 70 15.72 -2.76 3.02
N ASP A 71 16.25 -1.98 2.08
CA ASP A 71 15.67 -1.77 0.74
C ASP A 71 15.35 -3.06 -0.02
N PHE A 72 16.23 -4.07 0.07
CA PHE A 72 16.01 -5.36 -0.59
C PHE A 72 14.86 -6.13 0.05
N GLU A 73 14.75 -6.12 1.38
CA GLU A 73 13.65 -6.73 2.12
C GLU A 73 12.33 -6.02 1.84
N GLN A 74 12.31 -4.68 1.82
CA GLN A 74 11.11 -3.89 1.50
C GLN A 74 10.59 -4.22 0.11
N LYS A 75 11.47 -4.21 -0.90
CA LYS A 75 11.11 -4.52 -2.29
C LYS A 75 10.54 -5.94 -2.42
N ASN A 76 11.17 -6.94 -1.82
CA ASN A 76 10.68 -8.33 -1.86
C ASN A 76 9.36 -8.51 -1.10
N HIS A 77 9.21 -7.80 0.03
CA HIS A 77 7.97 -7.80 0.78
C HIS A 77 6.83 -7.22 -0.06
N LEU A 78 7.02 -6.07 -0.70
CA LEU A 78 6.03 -5.47 -1.59
C LEU A 78 5.66 -6.39 -2.75
N ILE A 79 6.65 -7.03 -3.40
CA ILE A 79 6.40 -8.02 -4.46
C ILE A 79 5.49 -9.13 -3.94
N THR A 80 5.77 -9.65 -2.75
CA THR A 80 4.96 -10.72 -2.14
C THR A 80 3.54 -10.25 -1.81
N VAL A 81 3.38 -9.01 -1.33
CA VAL A 81 2.06 -8.39 -1.09
C VAL A 81 1.28 -8.30 -2.39
N CYS A 82 1.89 -7.83 -3.47
CA CYS A 82 1.28 -7.76 -4.79
C CYS A 82 0.85 -9.15 -5.29
N ASP A 83 1.70 -10.16 -5.13
CA ASP A 83 1.38 -11.54 -5.52
C ASP A 83 0.20 -12.12 -4.74
N GLN A 84 0.05 -11.79 -3.45
CA GLN A 84 -1.13 -12.21 -2.68
C GLN A 84 -2.38 -11.42 -3.08
N LEU A 85 -2.28 -10.11 -3.33
CA LEU A 85 -3.41 -9.29 -3.79
C LEU A 85 -4.05 -9.86 -5.06
N LYS A 86 -3.25 -10.35 -6.01
CA LYS A 86 -3.73 -11.00 -7.24
C LYS A 86 -4.52 -12.29 -7.01
N LYS A 87 -4.34 -12.94 -5.86
CA LYS A 87 -5.12 -14.13 -5.48
C LYS A 87 -6.47 -13.76 -4.87
N HIS A 88 -6.58 -12.57 -4.28
CA HIS A 88 -7.80 -12.09 -3.64
C HIS A 88 -8.67 -11.23 -4.55
N PHE A 89 -8.07 -10.52 -5.50
CA PHE A 89 -8.76 -9.57 -6.37
C PHE A 89 -8.47 -9.85 -7.84
N SER A 90 -9.48 -9.66 -8.68
CA SER A 90 -9.28 -9.69 -10.14
C SER A 90 -8.49 -8.46 -10.60
N LYS A 91 -7.78 -8.60 -11.72
CA LYS A 91 -7.09 -7.48 -12.38
C LYS A 91 -8.03 -6.29 -12.60
N ASP A 92 -9.24 -6.52 -13.09
CA ASP A 92 -10.23 -5.45 -13.33
C ASP A 92 -10.65 -4.75 -12.04
N HIS A 93 -10.77 -5.49 -10.93
CA HIS A 93 -11.07 -4.90 -9.63
C HIS A 93 -9.93 -4.01 -9.14
N LEU A 94 -8.67 -4.49 -9.26
CA LEU A 94 -7.47 -3.71 -8.93
C LEU A 94 -7.36 -2.46 -9.82
N GLN A 95 -7.54 -2.61 -11.14
CA GLN A 95 -7.51 -1.49 -12.08
C GLN A 95 -8.59 -0.44 -11.78
N SER A 96 -9.80 -0.85 -11.43
CA SER A 96 -10.93 0.07 -11.26
C SER A 96 -11.00 0.68 -9.85
N ASN A 97 -10.49 -0.01 -8.84
CA ASN A 97 -10.60 0.43 -7.44
C ASN A 97 -9.26 0.83 -6.84
N LEU A 98 -8.20 0.06 -7.05
CA LEU A 98 -6.92 0.32 -6.42
C LEU A 98 -6.17 1.46 -7.13
N SER A 99 -6.02 1.37 -8.45
CA SER A 99 -5.23 2.34 -9.23
C SER A 99 -5.62 3.81 -8.99
N PRO A 100 -6.90 4.22 -9.09
CA PRO A 100 -7.28 5.62 -8.84
C PRO A 100 -7.06 6.09 -7.41
N ARG A 101 -6.93 5.18 -6.44
CA ARG A 101 -6.66 5.52 -5.04
C ARG A 101 -5.17 5.66 -4.78
N LEU A 102 -4.33 4.86 -5.45
CA LEU A 102 -2.88 5.04 -5.42
C LEU A 102 -2.49 6.36 -6.10
N THR A 103 -3.10 6.70 -7.23
CA THR A 103 -2.97 8.03 -7.86
C THR A 103 -3.28 9.16 -6.88
N LYS A 104 -4.38 9.04 -6.12
CA LYS A 104 -4.75 10.05 -5.13
C LYS A 104 -3.82 10.10 -3.93
N LEU A 105 -3.16 8.99 -3.60
CA LEU A 105 -2.26 8.90 -2.46
C LEU A 105 -0.98 9.69 -2.75
N ILE A 106 -0.34 9.42 -3.90
CA ILE A 106 0.92 10.07 -4.31
C ILE A 106 0.77 11.55 -4.67
N ASP A 107 -0.46 12.00 -4.94
CA ASP A 107 -0.78 13.40 -5.26
C ASP A 107 -1.41 14.12 -4.06
N ALA A 108 -1.50 13.47 -2.89
CA ALA A 108 -2.26 13.98 -1.76
C ALA A 108 -1.70 15.30 -1.20
N ASP A 109 -0.37 15.43 -1.19
CA ASP A 109 0.37 16.62 -0.76
C ASP A 109 0.72 17.57 -1.94
N GLY A 110 0.42 17.16 -3.18
CA GLY A 110 0.76 17.86 -4.42
C GLY A 110 2.23 17.76 -4.83
N ILE A 111 3.03 16.87 -4.22
CA ILE A 111 4.45 16.69 -4.51
C ILE A 111 4.73 15.21 -4.82
N ILE A 112 4.86 14.88 -6.10
CA ILE A 112 5.22 13.52 -6.52
C ILE A 112 6.74 13.38 -6.58
N LEU A 113 7.30 12.49 -5.76
CA LEU A 113 8.73 12.21 -5.66
C LEU A 113 9.15 11.02 -6.51
N SER A 114 10.43 10.98 -6.91
CA SER A 114 10.97 9.88 -7.73
C SER A 114 10.87 8.52 -7.06
N ALA A 115 10.99 8.47 -5.73
CA ALA A 115 10.87 7.23 -4.97
C ALA A 115 9.46 6.63 -5.05
N GLU A 116 8.43 7.48 -5.04
CA GLU A 116 7.04 7.04 -5.22
C GLU A 116 6.79 6.54 -6.64
N ILE A 117 7.34 7.23 -7.65
CA ILE A 117 7.24 6.81 -9.06
C ILE A 117 7.89 5.43 -9.25
N GLU A 118 9.05 5.17 -8.64
CA GLU A 118 9.71 3.87 -8.67
C GLU A 118 8.83 2.78 -8.01
N MET A 119 8.23 3.11 -6.87
CA MET A 119 7.34 2.20 -6.15
C MET A 119 6.07 1.89 -6.95
N VAL A 120 5.44 2.92 -7.54
CA VAL A 120 4.28 2.81 -8.43
C VAL A 120 4.61 1.95 -9.64
N SER A 121 5.77 2.16 -10.27
CA SER A 121 6.22 1.36 -11.41
C SER A 121 6.33 -0.13 -11.06
N LEU A 122 6.84 -0.44 -9.87
CA LEU A 122 6.90 -1.82 -9.37
C LEU A 122 5.50 -2.39 -9.11
N ILE A 123 4.59 -1.61 -8.55
CA ILE A 123 3.20 -2.02 -8.30
C ILE A 123 2.48 -2.30 -9.62
N GLU A 124 2.61 -1.42 -10.63
CA GLU A 124 2.08 -1.63 -11.97
C GLU A 124 2.58 -2.95 -12.58
N GLU A 125 3.90 -3.17 -12.53
CA GLU A 125 4.52 -4.38 -13.09
C GLU A 125 3.98 -5.65 -12.43
N LYS A 126 3.90 -5.67 -11.09
CA LYS A 126 3.50 -6.88 -10.36
C LYS A 126 2.00 -7.14 -10.44
N LEU A 127 1.18 -6.12 -10.26
CA LEU A 127 -0.28 -6.25 -10.33
C LEU A 127 -0.81 -6.32 -11.75
N ASP A 128 0.00 -5.99 -12.76
CA ASP A 128 -0.39 -5.88 -14.16
C ASP A 128 -1.56 -4.90 -14.33
N ILE A 129 -1.42 -3.71 -13.74
CA ILE A 129 -2.38 -2.59 -13.81
C ILE A 129 -1.68 -1.31 -14.26
N LYS A 130 -2.46 -0.28 -14.56
CA LYS A 130 -1.98 1.07 -14.87
C LYS A 130 -2.44 2.07 -13.82
N ILE A 131 -1.52 2.84 -13.27
CA ILE A 131 -1.71 3.90 -12.28
C ILE A 131 -1.41 5.21 -13.00
N ASP A 132 -2.43 6.07 -13.09
CA ASP A 132 -2.28 7.37 -13.75
C ASP A 132 -1.59 8.32 -12.78
N ILE A 133 -0.38 8.76 -13.11
CA ILE A 133 0.37 9.72 -12.30
C ILE A 133 0.13 11.10 -12.94
N PRO A 134 -0.41 12.08 -12.21
CA PRO A 134 -0.62 13.42 -12.76
C PRO A 134 0.70 14.00 -13.27
N ASP A 135 0.70 14.48 -14.52
CA ASP A 135 1.80 15.30 -15.02
C ASP A 135 1.82 16.62 -14.24
N GLN A 136 2.98 16.99 -13.68
CA GLN A 136 3.20 18.30 -13.02
C GLN A 136 3.06 19.46 -14.00
#